data_AF-A0A2A5DGL8-F1
#
_entry.id   AF-A0A2A5DGL8-F1
#
_cell.length_a   1.000
_cell.length_b   1.000
_cell.length_c   1.000
_cell.angle_alpha   90.00
_cell.angle_beta   90.00
_cell.angle_gamma   90.00
#
_symmetry.space_group_name_H-M   'P 1'
#
loop_
_entity.id
_entity.type
_entity.pdbx_description
1 polymer ?
#
loop_
_entity_poly.entity_id
_entity_poly.type
_entity_poly.pdbx_seq_one_letter_code
_entity_poly.pdbx_strand_id
1 'polypeptide(L)'
;MDEKNFATTVADAVANILRVPGDILRDWALAIPMPVAKGIFIAWFVFLIIWVLRLPRDEVIYKSEGSDREVSLRPFAIAALSCMIVIYLIF
;
A
#
# COMPACT_ATOMS: atom_id res chain seq x y z
N MET A 1 -0.33 44.68 12.94
CA MET A 1 -0.05 43.29 13.37
C MET A 1 0.52 42.60 12.14
N ASP A 2 1.80 42.26 12.19
CA ASP A 2 2.57 41.76 11.04
C ASP A 2 1.93 40.49 10.47
N GLU A 3 1.71 40.44 9.16
CA GLU A 3 1.07 39.31 8.45
C GLU A 3 1.77 37.97 8.75
N LYS A 4 3.10 38.02 8.95
CA LYS A 4 3.92 36.88 9.35
C LYS A 4 3.56 36.32 10.74
N ASN A 5 3.17 37.17 11.69
CA ASN A 5 2.78 36.75 13.05
C ASN A 5 1.39 36.11 13.08
N PHE A 6 0.49 36.54 12.18
CA PHE A 6 -0.82 35.91 12.04
C PHE A 6 -0.68 34.50 11.43
N ALA A 7 0.12 34.37 10.36
CA ALA A 7 0.37 33.09 9.72
C ALA A 7 1.01 32.06 10.66
N THR A 8 2.00 32.45 11.47
CA THR A 8 2.61 31.55 12.47
C THR A 8 1.63 31.15 13.56
N THR A 9 0.83 32.09 14.08
CA THR A 9 -0.18 31.79 15.11
C THR A 9 -1.25 30.79 14.62
N VAL A 10 -1.70 30.93 13.36
CA VAL A 10 -2.65 30.00 12.75
C VAL A 10 -1.99 28.63 12.50
N ALA A 11 -0.75 28.61 12.03
CA ALA A 11 0.01 27.37 11.86
C ALA A 11 0.20 26.61 13.18
N ASP A 12 0.52 27.32 14.27
CA ASP A 12 0.67 26.74 15.60
C ASP A 12 -0.66 26.20 16.14
N ALA A 13 -1.78 26.92 15.90
CA ALA A 13 -3.11 26.45 16.28
C ALA A 13 -3.50 25.17 15.54
N VAL A 14 -3.27 25.12 14.22
CA VAL A 14 -3.54 23.93 13.39
C VAL A 14 -2.63 22.77 13.81
N ALA A 15 -1.34 23.02 14.01
CA ALA A 15 -0.38 22.03 14.47
C ALA A 15 -0.79 21.44 15.82
N ASN A 16 -1.24 22.27 16.77
CA ASN A 16 -1.65 21.81 18.09
C ASN A 16 -2.94 20.97 18.04
N ILE A 17 -3.90 21.32 17.17
CA ILE A 17 -5.11 20.52 16.94
C ILE A 17 -4.76 19.17 16.32
N LEU A 18 -3.85 19.15 15.34
CA LEU A 18 -3.42 17.92 14.66
C LEU A 18 -2.43 17.08 15.48
N ARG A 19 -1.80 17.66 16.50
CA ARG A 19 -0.82 16.96 17.34
C ARG A 19 -1.45 15.78 18.06
N VAL A 20 -2.61 15.98 18.68
CA VAL A 20 -3.32 14.93 19.44
C VAL A 20 -3.69 13.72 18.57
N PRO A 21 -4.40 13.87 17.42
CA PRO A 21 -4.68 12.73 16.55
C PRO A 21 -3.40 12.15 15.93
N GLY A 22 -2.39 12.98 15.66
CA GLY A 22 -1.09 12.53 15.17
C GLY A 22 -0.35 11.63 16.17
N ASP A 23 -0.32 12.02 17.43
CA ASP A 23 0.30 11.24 18.51
C ASP A 23 -0.45 9.92 18.74
N ILE A 24 -1.78 9.94 18.70
CA ILE A 24 -2.60 8.72 18.79
C ILE A 24 -2.27 7.76 17.63
N LEU A 25 -2.25 8.25 16.39
CA LEU A 25 -1.92 7.42 15.22
C LEU A 25 -0.49 6.85 15.32
N ARG A 26 0.45 7.65 15.80
CA ARG A 26 1.84 7.23 16.03
C ARG A 26 1.91 6.12 17.07
N ASP A 27 1.26 6.29 18.22
CA ASP A 27 1.29 5.31 19.30
C ASP A 27 0.67 3.99 18.85
N TRP A 28 -0.42 4.06 18.08
CA TRP A 28 -1.03 2.88 17.46
C TRP A 28 -0.09 2.19 16.46
N ALA A 29 0.60 2.95 15.62
CA ALA A 29 1.56 2.41 14.67
C ALA A 29 2.76 1.75 15.37
N LEU A 30 3.26 2.36 16.46
CA LEU A 30 4.37 1.83 17.25
C LEU A 30 3.98 0.63 18.12
N ALA A 31 2.70 0.51 18.50
CA ALA A 31 2.19 -0.63 19.25
C ALA A 31 2.20 -1.92 18.43
N ILE A 32 2.23 -1.84 17.09
CA ILE A 32 2.27 -3.01 16.22
C ILE A 32 3.72 -3.51 16.14
N PRO A 33 4.03 -4.71 16.66
CA PRO A 33 5.36 -5.27 16.53
C PRO A 33 5.70 -5.48 15.05
N MET A 34 6.87 -5.00 14.64
CA MET A 34 7.30 -5.01 13.24
C MET A 34 7.21 -6.39 12.56
N PRO A 35 7.55 -7.52 13.21
CA PRO A 35 7.37 -8.84 12.62
C PRO A 35 5.90 -9.18 12.28
N VAL A 36 4.95 -8.73 13.10
CA VAL A 36 3.52 -8.95 12.86
C VAL A 36 3.04 -8.12 11.69
N ALA A 37 3.46 -6.85 11.60
CA ALA A 37 3.16 -6.01 10.44
C ALA A 37 3.65 -6.66 9.13
N LYS A 38 4.91 -7.12 9.11
CA LYS A 38 5.47 -7.84 7.95
C LYS A 38 4.69 -9.11 7.60
N GLY A 39 4.33 -9.89 8.62
CA GLY A 39 3.53 -11.11 8.45
C GLY A 39 2.17 -10.82 7.81
N ILE A 40 1.50 -9.73 8.21
CA ILE A 40 0.22 -9.31 7.63
C ILE A 40 0.39 -8.94 6.14
N PHE A 41 1.43 -8.17 5.79
CA PHE A 41 1.70 -7.82 4.39
C PHE A 41 1.99 -9.06 3.54
N ILE A 42 2.81 -9.98 4.04
CA ILE A 42 3.11 -11.24 3.33
C ILE A 42 1.83 -12.06 3.14
N ALA A 43 1.03 -12.24 4.18
CA ALA A 43 -0.24 -12.96 4.10
C ALA A 43 -1.19 -12.31 3.09
N TRP A 44 -1.23 -10.98 3.04
CA TRP A 44 -2.00 -10.22 2.07
C TRP A 44 -1.56 -10.50 0.63
N PHE A 45 -0.26 -10.47 0.34
CA PHE A 45 0.24 -10.78 -1.00
C PHE A 45 -0.01 -12.23 -1.41
N VAL A 46 0.13 -13.18 -0.48
CA VAL A 46 -0.21 -14.60 -0.72
C VAL A 46 -1.70 -14.73 -1.05
N PHE A 47 -2.56 -14.06 -0.29
CA PHE A 47 -4.00 -14.04 -0.56
C PHE A 47 -4.30 -13.47 -1.96
N LEU A 48 -3.66 -12.37 -2.35
CA LEU A 48 -3.81 -11.80 -3.69
C LEU A 48 -3.33 -12.76 -4.79
N ILE A 49 -2.24 -13.50 -4.59
CA ILE A 49 -1.81 -14.53 -5.55
C ILE A 49 -2.89 -15.59 -5.72
N ILE A 50 -3.43 -16.10 -4.61
CA ILE A 50 -4.53 -17.08 -4.65
C ILE A 50 -5.74 -16.51 -5.38
N TRP A 51 -6.04 -15.24 -5.17
CA TRP A 51 -7.15 -14.58 -5.84
C TRP A 51 -6.91 -14.44 -7.35
N VAL A 52 -5.72 -13.98 -7.77
CA VAL A 52 -5.33 -13.87 -9.19
C VAL A 52 -5.40 -15.23 -9.90
N LEU A 53 -5.02 -16.31 -9.22
CA LEU A 53 -5.14 -17.68 -9.75
C LEU A 53 -6.59 -18.11 -9.95
N ARG A 54 -7.51 -17.59 -9.13
CA ARG A 54 -8.95 -17.90 -9.18
C ARG A 54 -9.76 -17.00 -10.11
N LEU A 55 -9.20 -15.88 -10.58
CA LEU A 55 -9.88 -15.03 -11.55
C LEU A 55 -10.24 -15.83 -12.81
N PRO A 56 -11.32 -15.47 -13.52
CA PRO A 56 -11.66 -16.09 -14.79
C PRO A 56 -10.70 -15.61 -15.90
N ARG A 57 -10.66 -16.31 -17.04
CA ARG A 57 -9.61 -16.14 -18.07
C ARG A 57 -9.77 -14.82 -18.83
N ASP A 58 -11.01 -14.38 -19.02
CA ASP A 58 -11.42 -13.14 -19.65
C ASP A 58 -10.96 -11.88 -18.91
N GLU A 59 -10.97 -11.88 -17.58
CA GLU A 59 -10.54 -10.74 -16.78
C GLU A 59 -9.01 -10.51 -16.76
N VAL A 60 -8.24 -11.53 -17.13
CA VAL A 60 -6.77 -11.48 -17.09
C VAL A 60 -6.12 -11.47 -18.47
N ILE A 61 -6.91 -11.57 -19.54
CA ILE A 61 -6.40 -11.50 -20.90
C ILE A 61 -6.47 -10.06 -21.37
N TYR A 62 -5.32 -9.53 -21.74
CA TYR A 62 -5.24 -8.30 -22.48
C TYR A 62 -5.19 -8.62 -23.98
N LYS A 63 -6.09 -7.99 -24.75
CA LYS A 63 -6.03 -7.94 -26.22
C LYS A 63 -5.62 -6.53 -26.63
N SER A 64 -4.50 -6.41 -27.33
CA SER A 64 -4.07 -5.14 -27.89
C SER A 64 -4.86 -4.84 -29.16
N GLU A 65 -5.39 -3.63 -29.30
CA GLU A 65 -6.00 -3.18 -30.55
C GLU A 65 -4.96 -3.29 -31.69
N GLY A 66 -5.28 -4.08 -32.72
CA GLY A 66 -4.41 -4.33 -33.87
C GLY A 66 -3.50 -5.57 -33.78
N SER A 67 -3.57 -6.37 -32.71
CA SER A 67 -2.81 -7.62 -32.58
C SER A 67 -3.73 -8.80 -32.25
N ASP A 68 -3.55 -9.91 -32.97
CA ASP A 68 -4.29 -11.16 -32.73
C ASP A 68 -3.73 -11.97 -31.54
N ARG A 69 -2.77 -11.39 -30.80
CA ARG A 69 -2.13 -12.04 -29.65
C ARG A 69 -2.85 -11.70 -28.35
N GLU A 70 -3.41 -12.73 -27.72
CA GLU A 70 -3.87 -12.70 -26.33
C GLU A 70 -2.67 -12.81 -25.38
N VAL A 71 -2.50 -11.81 -24.51
CA VAL A 71 -1.48 -11.85 -23.44
C VAL A 71 -2.16 -12.07 -22.10
N SER A 72 -1.77 -13.14 -21.40
CA SER A 72 -2.22 -13.37 -20.02
C SER A 72 -1.42 -12.50 -19.07
N LEU A 73 -2.11 -11.67 -18.29
CA LEU A 73 -1.53 -10.81 -17.26
C LEU A 73 -1.20 -11.57 -15.96
N ARG A 74 -1.76 -12.78 -15.77
CA ARG A 74 -1.52 -13.61 -14.57
C ARG A 74 -0.05 -13.84 -14.23
N PRO A 75 0.81 -14.33 -15.15
CA PRO A 75 2.22 -14.58 -14.80
C PRO A 75 2.94 -13.31 -14.35
N PHE A 76 2.62 -12.16 -14.93
CA PHE A 76 3.21 -10.88 -14.53
C PHE A 76 2.74 -10.44 -13.15
N ALA A 77 1.44 -10.55 -12.87
CA ALA A 77 0.89 -10.25 -11.55
C ALA A 77 1.47 -11.17 -10.45
N ILE A 78 1.55 -12.48 -10.73
CA ILE A 78 2.13 -13.46 -9.80
C ILE A 78 3.61 -13.16 -9.55
N ALA A 79 4.37 -12.85 -10.61
CA ALA A 79 5.78 -12.49 -10.48
C ALA A 79 5.99 -11.23 -9.62
N ALA A 80 5.19 -10.18 -9.85
CA ALA A 80 5.24 -8.95 -9.07
C ALA A 80 4.90 -9.19 -7.59
N LEU A 81 3.82 -9.92 -7.30
CA LEU A 81 3.40 -10.25 -5.93
C LEU A 81 4.43 -11.14 -5.21
N SER A 82 5.02 -12.10 -5.93
CA SER A 82 6.10 -12.95 -5.39
C SER A 82 7.34 -12.14 -5.05
N CYS A 83 7.70 -11.17 -5.90
CA CYS A 83 8.82 -10.27 -5.63
C CYS A 83 8.59 -9.45 -4.35
N MET A 84 7.36 -8.92 -4.17
CA MET A 84 7.00 -8.21 -2.93
C MET A 84 7.15 -9.10 -1.69
N ILE A 85 6.71 -10.36 -1.75
CA ILE A 85 6.88 -11.31 -0.64
C ILE A 85 8.37 -11.49 -0.30
N VAL A 86 9.23 -11.66 -1.30
CA VAL A 86 10.68 -11.81 -1.10
C VAL A 86 11.28 -10.57 -0.44
N ILE A 87 10.88 -9.37 -0.85
CA ILE A 87 11.34 -8.12 -0.24
C ILE A 87 10.98 -8.09 1.25
N TYR A 88 9.73 -8.38 1.60
CA TYR A 88 9.27 -8.35 3.00
C TYR A 88 9.85 -9.48 3.89
N LEU A 89 10.34 -10.57 3.28
CA LEU A 89 11.04 -11.63 4.00
C LEU A 89 12.49 -11.26 4.33
N ILE A 90 13.15 -10.47 3.47
CA ILE A 90 14.57 -10.10 3.61
C ILE A 90 14.73 -8.79 4.39
N PHE A 91 13.91 -7.78 4.09
CA PHE A 91 14.00 -6.42 4.62
C PHE A 91 12.93 -6.15 5.67
#